data_AF-A0A954B0I6-F1
#
_entry.id   AF-A0A954B0I6-F1
#
_cell.length_a   1.000
_cell.length_b   1.000
_cell.length_c   1.000
_cell.angle_alpha   90.00
_cell.angle_beta   90.00
_cell.angle_gamma   90.00
#
_symmetry.space_group_name_H-M   'P 1'
#
loop_
_entity.id
_entity.type
_entity.pdbx_description
1 polymer ?
#
loop_
_entity_poly.entity_id
_entity_poly.type
_entity_poly.pdbx_seq_one_letter_code
_entity_poly.pdbx_strand_id
1 'polypeptide(L)'
;MSPLIGIAVNLLPELAKRLTKGAKPQTQDMVVSIVREVLKTDDPQEAAIRAADPALSGELRIRLAEIEAEAARQEQAAEEAARQAQIETLRIEMESIAQQRTDELTELEKRLSDKQDARSTMLGLQKEGSALAWGPVAVSLVVVVGFFATLLYLIYLVRSGMGANPSPADQMVLQIVNIAVGALTAGFATVVSFWLGSSDGSRQKDIKAVHAQTAVAQMQRENAQTTRDIVSEQSRQTAALLDRVAAQPAMTAAVIDGAPKAKDARQFTKCLDIIFMNEGGFADHPEDPGGATNMGITHKTLAAWRGAPVTVEDVRNLTRDEAGEIYRANYWNALNCDGLPAGVDLVVFDFGVNAGVRRAAKLLQKVVFVEQDGQIGQITLGAARALEPEHVINSFSDGRMEHYRSLPHWDTFKGGWTRRTSETRTTALNMAV
;
A
#
# COMPACT_ATOMS: atom_id res chain seq x y z
N MET A 1 14.84 17.81 42.58
CA MET A 1 16.16 17.18 42.82
C MET A 1 16.49 17.34 44.29
N SER A 2 16.96 16.28 44.96
CA SER A 2 17.43 16.39 46.33
C SER A 2 18.53 17.46 46.42
N PRO A 3 18.53 18.37 47.39
CA PRO A 3 19.54 19.41 47.53
C PRO A 3 20.96 18.85 47.73
N LEU A 4 21.10 17.60 48.19
CA LEU A 4 22.37 16.86 48.26
C LEU A 4 22.94 16.49 46.87
N ILE A 5 22.08 16.33 45.86
CA ILE A 5 22.51 16.10 44.46
C ILE A 5 23.18 17.36 43.90
N GLY A 6 22.73 18.55 44.32
CA GLY A 6 23.35 19.82 43.94
C GLY A 6 24.81 19.93 44.40
N ILE A 7 25.12 19.39 45.58
CA ILE A 7 26.48 19.36 46.14
C ILE A 7 27.37 18.40 45.34
N ALA A 8 26.87 17.20 45.02
CA ALA A 8 27.58 16.23 44.18
C ALA A 8 27.87 16.76 42.76
N VAL A 9 26.88 17.41 42.14
CA VAL A 9 27.01 18.04 40.82
C VAL A 9 28.02 19.20 40.83
N ASN A 10 28.05 20.00 41.89
CA ASN A 10 29.01 21.10 42.01
C ASN A 10 30.46 20.60 42.13
N LEU A 11 30.66 19.46 42.80
CA LEU A 11 31.98 18.85 42.98
C LEU A 11 32.46 18.10 41.74
N LEU A 12 31.52 17.58 40.93
CA LEU A 12 31.80 16.79 39.74
C LEU A 12 30.75 17.12 38.64
N PRO A 13 31.00 18.15 37.83
CA PRO A 13 30.01 18.70 36.89
C PRO A 13 29.49 17.71 35.83
N GLU A 14 30.29 16.70 35.46
CA GLU A 14 29.91 15.66 34.49
C GLU A 14 28.72 14.81 34.97
N LEU A 15 28.52 14.69 36.29
CA LEU A 15 27.32 14.07 36.88
C LEU A 15 26.03 14.80 36.49
N ALA A 16 26.07 16.11 36.27
CA ALA A 16 24.90 16.89 35.86
C ALA A 16 24.34 16.40 34.51
N LYS A 17 25.25 16.11 33.57
CA LYS A 17 24.90 15.68 32.20
C LYS A 17 24.28 14.29 32.20
N ARG A 18 24.72 13.40 33.09
CA ARG A 18 24.14 12.05 33.26
C ARG A 18 22.81 12.06 34.01
N LEU A 19 22.69 12.86 35.07
CA LEU A 19 21.45 12.96 35.86
C LEU A 19 20.31 13.57 35.05
N THR A 20 20.61 14.45 34.09
CA THR A 20 19.62 15.09 33.20
C THR A 20 19.24 14.24 31.99
N LYS A 21 20.11 13.32 31.53
CA LYS A 21 19.85 12.37 30.42
C LYS A 21 18.99 11.15 30.82
N GLY A 22 18.13 11.28 31.83
CA GLY A 22 17.23 10.20 32.24
C GLY A 22 17.89 9.11 33.09
N ALA A 23 18.75 9.50 34.03
CA ALA A 23 19.34 8.56 35.00
C ALA A 23 18.24 7.75 35.70
N LYS A 24 18.45 6.42 35.77
CA LYS A 24 17.55 5.51 36.49
C LYS A 24 17.39 5.99 37.94
N PRO A 25 16.21 5.85 38.58
CA PRO A 25 15.98 6.30 39.96
C PRO A 25 17.04 5.81 40.95
N GLN A 26 17.52 4.58 40.75
CA GLN A 26 18.58 3.93 41.52
C GLN A 26 19.91 4.71 41.51
N THR A 27 20.26 5.39 40.42
CA THR A 27 21.49 6.18 40.33
C THR A 27 21.40 7.48 41.14
N GLN A 28 20.21 8.08 41.20
CA GLN A 28 19.97 9.27 42.02
C GLN A 28 20.03 8.94 43.51
N ASP A 29 19.45 7.82 43.90
CA ASP A 29 19.48 7.31 45.28
C ASP A 29 20.90 6.94 45.73
N MET A 30 21.69 6.32 44.84
CA MET A 30 23.09 5.98 45.11
C MET A 30 23.95 7.23 45.34
N VAL A 31 23.77 8.27 44.51
CA VAL A 31 24.48 9.55 44.67
C VAL A 31 24.11 10.22 45.99
N VAL A 32 22.83 10.22 46.37
CA VAL A 32 22.37 10.76 47.66
C VAL A 32 22.94 9.96 48.83
N SER A 33 22.97 8.62 48.73
CA SER A 33 23.54 7.74 49.76
C SER A 33 25.01 8.05 50.02
N ILE A 34 25.81 8.24 48.97
CA ILE A 34 27.25 8.49 49.08
C ILE A 34 27.53 9.87 49.67
N VAL A 35 26.76 10.88 49.26
CA VAL A 35 26.86 12.21 49.85
C VAL A 35 26.55 12.16 51.35
N ARG A 36 25.54 11.38 51.78
CA ARG A 36 25.24 11.17 53.21
C ARG A 36 26.34 10.40 53.94
N GLU A 37 26.88 9.36 53.31
CA GLU A 37 27.89 8.49 53.92
C GLU A 37 29.21 9.23 54.15
N VAL A 38 29.65 10.03 53.16
CA VAL A 38 30.91 10.79 53.24
C VAL A 38 30.75 12.03 54.12
N LEU A 39 29.66 12.79 53.97
CA LEU A 39 29.48 14.04 54.72
C LEU A 39 28.86 13.82 56.11
N LYS A 40 28.38 12.60 56.42
CA LYS A 40 27.76 12.21 57.70
C LYS A 40 26.68 13.18 58.18
N THR A 41 25.88 13.69 57.26
CA THR A 41 24.75 14.57 57.56
C THR A 41 23.69 14.46 56.46
N ASP A 42 22.44 14.63 56.87
CA ASP A 42 21.28 14.71 55.98
C ASP A 42 20.86 16.16 55.72
N ASP A 43 21.43 17.12 56.47
CA ASP A 43 21.15 18.54 56.32
C ASP A 43 21.94 19.12 55.13
N PRO A 44 21.28 19.69 54.11
CA PRO A 44 21.93 20.24 52.94
C PRO A 44 22.86 21.43 53.22
N GLN A 45 22.55 22.24 54.24
CA GLN A 45 23.39 23.38 54.60
C GLN A 45 24.66 22.91 55.33
N GLU A 46 24.51 21.95 56.23
CA GLU A 46 25.65 21.34 56.93
C GLU A 46 26.53 20.52 55.97
N ALA A 47 25.91 19.82 55.01
CA ALA A 47 26.59 19.11 53.94
C ALA A 47 27.44 20.07 53.09
N ALA A 48 26.94 21.25 52.75
CA ALA A 48 27.70 22.24 51.99
C ALA A 48 28.92 22.76 52.75
N ILE A 49 28.81 22.91 54.07
CA ILE A 49 29.93 23.32 54.94
C ILE A 49 30.98 22.21 55.03
N ARG A 50 30.54 20.96 55.24
CA ARG A 50 31.46 19.80 55.33
C ARG A 50 32.12 19.47 53.99
N ALA A 51 31.44 19.72 52.87
CA ALA A 51 31.99 19.59 51.53
C ALA A 51 33.06 20.64 51.20
N ALA A 52 33.23 21.68 52.02
CA ALA A 52 34.34 22.63 51.90
C ALA A 52 35.66 22.09 52.47
N ASP A 53 35.63 20.99 53.25
CA ASP A 53 36.82 20.31 53.73
C ASP A 53 37.54 19.62 52.54
N PRO A 54 38.83 19.90 52.30
CA PRO A 54 39.62 19.27 51.24
C PRO A 54 39.67 17.73 51.33
N ALA A 55 39.63 17.15 52.54
CA ALA A 55 39.69 15.70 52.72
C ALA A 55 38.37 15.02 52.30
N LEU A 56 37.24 15.53 52.81
CA LEU A 56 35.91 14.98 52.53
C LEU A 56 35.49 15.21 51.07
N SER A 57 35.82 16.37 50.49
CA SER A 57 35.55 16.65 49.08
C SER A 57 36.40 15.80 48.14
N GLY A 58 37.65 15.48 48.50
CA GLY A 58 38.50 14.55 47.78
C GLY A 58 37.96 13.12 47.78
N GLU A 59 37.55 12.61 48.95
CA GLU A 59 36.92 11.29 49.08
C GLU A 59 35.61 11.21 48.29
N LEU A 60 34.75 12.23 48.38
CA LEU A 60 33.49 12.29 47.65
C LEU A 60 33.71 12.30 46.13
N ARG A 61 34.72 13.04 45.63
CA ARG A 61 35.05 13.05 44.20
C ARG A 61 35.51 11.69 43.68
N ILE A 62 36.33 10.97 44.45
CA ILE A 62 36.83 9.64 44.06
C ILE A 62 35.67 8.65 43.97
N ARG A 63 34.84 8.57 45.01
CA ARG A 63 33.67 7.67 45.07
C ARG A 63 32.67 7.94 43.95
N LEU A 64 32.41 9.22 43.64
CA LEU A 64 31.51 9.61 42.56
C LEU A 64 32.10 9.28 41.18
N ALA A 65 33.41 9.46 40.98
CA ALA A 65 34.11 9.13 39.74
C ALA A 65 34.16 7.61 39.47
N GLU A 66 34.32 6.79 40.50
CA GLU A 66 34.33 5.32 40.39
C GLU A 66 33.00 4.78 39.83
N ILE A 67 31.88 5.29 40.32
CA ILE A 67 30.54 4.91 39.85
C ILE A 67 30.32 5.39 38.42
N GLU A 68 30.80 6.57 38.09
CA GLU A 68 30.72 7.08 36.72
C GLU A 68 31.49 6.19 35.74
N ALA A 69 32.70 5.78 36.12
CA ALA A 69 33.55 4.89 35.33
C ALA A 69 32.95 3.48 35.20
N GLU A 70 32.32 2.94 36.24
CA GLU A 70 31.64 1.64 36.17
C GLU A 70 30.40 1.68 35.28
N ALA A 71 29.56 2.71 35.42
CA ALA A 71 28.40 2.89 34.56
C ALA A 71 28.79 3.12 33.09
N ALA A 72 29.88 3.85 32.82
CA ALA A 72 30.40 4.03 31.46
C ALA A 72 30.88 2.72 30.84
N ARG A 73 31.58 1.88 31.61
CA ARG A 73 32.04 0.56 31.14
C ARG A 73 30.86 -0.37 30.84
N GLN A 74 29.81 -0.37 31.66
CA GLN A 74 28.62 -1.17 31.40
C GLN A 74 27.86 -0.71 30.14
N GLU A 75 27.77 0.59 29.92
CA GLU A 75 27.13 1.17 28.74
C GLU A 75 27.90 0.80 27.45
N GLN A 76 29.23 0.92 27.48
CA GLN A 76 30.08 0.52 26.35
C GLN A 76 29.99 -0.99 26.07
N ALA A 77 30.04 -1.83 27.10
CA ALA A 77 29.92 -3.28 26.93
C ALA A 77 28.54 -3.69 26.37
N ALA A 78 27.47 -3.01 26.80
CA ALA A 78 26.13 -3.25 26.27
C ALA A 78 26.00 -2.82 24.80
N GLU A 79 26.60 -1.69 24.42
CA GLU A 79 26.61 -1.23 23.03
C GLU A 79 27.41 -2.18 22.13
N GLU A 80 28.57 -2.66 22.59
CA GLU A 80 29.38 -3.64 21.85
C GLU A 80 28.64 -4.97 21.67
N ALA A 81 27.99 -5.48 22.72
CA ALA A 81 27.18 -6.70 22.64
C ALA A 81 26.00 -6.54 21.66
N ALA A 82 25.32 -5.38 21.67
CA ALA A 82 24.24 -5.09 20.74
C ALA A 82 24.75 -5.02 19.29
N ARG A 83 25.91 -4.40 19.06
CA ARG A 83 26.54 -4.32 17.74
C ARG A 83 26.96 -5.70 17.23
N GLN A 84 27.50 -6.57 18.10
CA GLN A 84 27.85 -7.94 17.74
C GLN A 84 26.61 -8.77 17.37
N ALA A 85 25.53 -8.68 18.15
CA ALA A 85 24.28 -9.37 17.83
C ALA A 85 23.69 -8.92 16.49
N GLN A 86 23.81 -7.63 16.17
CA GLN A 86 23.38 -7.10 14.88
C GLN A 86 24.21 -7.63 13.71
N ILE A 87 25.53 -7.72 13.87
CA ILE A 87 26.43 -8.30 12.84
C ILE A 87 26.12 -9.78 12.61
N GLU A 88 25.88 -10.55 13.67
CA GLU A 88 25.53 -11.96 13.56
C GLU A 88 24.20 -12.18 12.82
N THR A 89 23.20 -11.36 13.13
CA THR A 89 21.90 -11.38 12.45
C THR A 89 22.07 -11.11 10.94
N LEU A 90 22.81 -10.07 10.59
CA LEU A 90 23.10 -9.73 9.19
C LEU A 90 23.88 -10.85 8.47
N ARG A 91 24.79 -11.52 9.16
CA ARG A 91 25.55 -12.65 8.61
C ARG A 91 24.64 -13.83 8.26
N ILE A 92 23.71 -14.20 9.14
CA ILE A 92 22.75 -15.28 8.91
C ILE A 92 21.85 -14.95 7.72
N GLU A 93 21.38 -13.70 7.62
CA GLU A 93 20.55 -13.26 6.50
C GLU A 93 21.33 -13.36 5.17
N MET A 94 22.57 -12.86 5.14
CA MET A 94 23.44 -12.95 3.96
C MET A 94 23.70 -14.39 3.51
N GLU A 95 23.93 -15.31 4.45
CA GLU A 95 24.14 -16.73 4.15
C GLU A 95 22.87 -17.37 3.57
N SER A 96 21.70 -17.04 4.11
CA SER A 96 20.42 -17.52 3.58
C SER A 96 20.16 -17.03 2.15
N ILE A 97 20.51 -15.78 1.84
CA ILE A 97 20.37 -15.19 0.51
C ILE A 97 21.33 -15.88 -0.47
N ALA A 98 22.57 -16.13 -0.05
CA ALA A 98 23.54 -16.84 -0.87
C ALA A 98 23.04 -18.25 -1.23
N GLN A 99 22.50 -18.98 -0.25
CA GLN A 99 21.95 -20.32 -0.47
C GLN A 99 20.76 -20.30 -1.45
N GLN A 100 19.82 -19.37 -1.29
CA GLN A 100 18.67 -19.24 -2.19
C GLN A 100 19.09 -19.03 -3.64
N ARG A 101 20.13 -18.21 -3.88
CA ARG A 101 20.65 -17.98 -5.23
C ARG A 101 21.23 -19.25 -5.84
N THR A 102 21.96 -20.05 -5.06
CA THR A 102 22.51 -21.32 -5.53
C THR A 102 21.41 -22.32 -5.87
N ASP A 103 20.35 -22.38 -5.07
CA ASP A 103 19.21 -23.27 -5.33
C ASP A 103 18.44 -22.83 -6.60
N GLU A 104 18.22 -21.52 -6.78
CA GLU A 104 17.59 -20.95 -7.97
C GLU A 104 18.41 -21.25 -9.25
N LEU A 105 19.73 -21.11 -9.20
CA LEU A 105 20.61 -21.45 -10.32
C LEU A 105 20.54 -22.93 -10.67
N THR A 106 20.55 -23.80 -9.66
CA THR A 106 20.46 -25.26 -9.85
C THR A 106 19.14 -25.67 -10.51
N GLU A 107 18.03 -25.06 -10.11
CA GLU A 107 16.71 -25.30 -10.71
C GLU A 107 16.62 -24.78 -12.15
N LEU A 108 17.25 -23.63 -12.45
CA LEU A 108 17.34 -23.10 -13.81
C LEU A 108 18.13 -24.03 -14.74
N GLU A 109 19.27 -24.55 -14.28
CA GLU A 109 20.06 -25.53 -15.04
C GLU A 109 19.24 -26.77 -15.37
N LYS A 110 18.49 -27.29 -14.39
CA LYS A 110 17.63 -28.47 -14.58
C LYS A 110 16.54 -28.23 -15.63
N ARG A 111 15.90 -27.05 -15.62
CA ARG A 111 14.88 -26.67 -16.62
C ARG A 111 15.46 -26.45 -18.01
N LEU A 112 16.69 -25.94 -18.10
CA LEU A 112 17.38 -25.77 -19.37
C LEU A 112 17.77 -27.13 -19.98
N SER A 113 18.17 -28.09 -19.14
CA SER A 113 18.45 -29.47 -19.57
C SER A 113 17.20 -30.18 -20.11
N ASP A 114 16.05 -30.06 -19.44
CA ASP A 114 14.79 -30.72 -19.81
C ASP A 114 14.22 -30.20 -21.16
N LYS A 115 14.51 -28.94 -21.52
CA LYS A 115 14.03 -28.32 -22.77
C LYS A 115 14.90 -28.59 -24.00
N GLN A 116 16.06 -29.25 -23.87
CA GLN A 116 16.95 -29.55 -24.99
C GLN A 116 16.59 -30.85 -25.76
N ASP A 117 15.54 -31.58 -25.35
CA ASP A 117 15.47 -33.02 -25.63
C ASP A 117 14.68 -33.51 -26.87
N ALA A 118 14.00 -32.66 -27.64
CA ALA A 118 13.26 -33.14 -28.82
C ALA A 118 14.18 -33.54 -30.01
N ARG A 119 15.31 -32.83 -30.19
CA ARG A 119 16.26 -33.05 -31.29
C ARG A 119 17.34 -34.09 -30.94
N SER A 120 17.72 -34.18 -29.66
CA SER A 120 18.64 -35.20 -29.14
C SER A 120 18.03 -36.60 -29.24
N THR A 121 16.73 -36.74 -28.95
CA THR A 121 15.99 -38.01 -29.06
C THR A 121 15.97 -38.54 -30.50
N MET A 122 15.81 -37.66 -31.50
CA MET A 122 15.85 -38.05 -32.92
C MET A 122 17.27 -38.46 -33.37
N LEU A 123 18.30 -37.75 -32.91
CA LEU A 123 19.71 -38.12 -33.14
C LEU A 123 20.06 -39.45 -32.48
N GLY A 124 19.45 -39.77 -31.34
CA GLY A 124 19.53 -41.08 -30.67
C GLY A 124 18.91 -42.19 -31.52
N LEU A 125 17.67 -42.01 -31.96
CA LEU A 125 16.94 -42.99 -32.78
C LEU A 125 17.58 -43.21 -34.18
N GLN A 126 18.21 -42.18 -34.75
CA GLN A 126 18.93 -42.27 -36.01
C GLN A 126 20.25 -43.04 -35.88
N LYS A 127 20.94 -42.95 -34.73
CA LYS A 127 22.11 -43.79 -34.40
C LYS A 127 21.74 -45.25 -34.20
N GLU A 128 20.50 -45.54 -33.80
CA GLU A 128 19.96 -46.89 -33.63
C GLU A 128 19.41 -47.51 -34.94
N GLY A 129 19.46 -46.79 -36.06
CA GLY A 129 19.00 -47.30 -37.37
C GLY A 129 17.48 -47.46 -37.48
N SER A 130 16.70 -46.85 -36.57
CA SER A 130 15.25 -47.01 -36.52
C SER A 130 14.52 -46.23 -37.62
N ALA A 131 13.61 -46.90 -38.34
CA ALA A 131 12.79 -46.29 -39.39
C ALA A 131 11.87 -45.17 -38.87
N LEU A 132 11.55 -45.17 -37.57
CA LEU A 132 10.77 -44.12 -36.91
C LEU A 132 11.45 -42.74 -36.95
N ALA A 133 12.78 -42.69 -37.07
CA ALA A 133 13.53 -41.44 -37.22
C ALA A 133 13.19 -40.69 -38.52
N TRP A 134 12.64 -41.37 -39.53
CA TRP A 134 12.22 -40.74 -40.78
C TRP A 134 10.77 -40.23 -40.77
N GLY A 135 9.98 -40.57 -39.74
CA GLY A 135 8.57 -40.19 -39.65
C GLY A 135 8.32 -38.69 -39.81
N PRO A 136 9.00 -37.81 -39.03
CA PRO A 136 8.82 -36.37 -39.15
C PRO A 136 9.26 -35.80 -40.51
N VAL A 137 10.32 -36.36 -41.12
CA VAL A 137 10.79 -35.98 -42.47
C VAL A 137 9.74 -36.34 -43.52
N ALA A 138 9.23 -37.57 -43.48
CA ALA A 138 8.22 -38.06 -44.39
C ALA A 138 6.92 -37.26 -44.28
N VAL A 139 6.44 -37.02 -43.06
CA VAL A 139 5.24 -36.20 -42.80
C VAL A 139 5.45 -34.77 -43.28
N SER A 140 6.61 -34.16 -42.99
CA SER A 140 6.92 -32.80 -43.45
C SER A 140 6.96 -32.71 -44.97
N LEU A 141 7.53 -33.71 -45.64
CA LEU A 141 7.61 -33.77 -47.10
C LEU A 141 6.23 -33.93 -47.73
N VAL A 142 5.37 -34.79 -47.17
CA VAL A 142 3.97 -34.94 -47.60
C VAL A 142 3.20 -33.63 -47.44
N VAL A 143 3.35 -32.94 -46.30
CA VAL A 143 2.69 -31.66 -46.03
C VAL A 143 3.16 -30.57 -46.99
N VAL A 144 4.47 -30.45 -47.23
CA VAL A 144 5.03 -29.41 -48.12
C VAL A 144 4.72 -29.67 -49.59
N VAL A 145 4.87 -30.90 -50.07
CA VAL A 145 4.56 -31.25 -51.47
C VAL A 145 3.06 -31.15 -51.71
N GLY A 146 2.23 -31.67 -50.79
CA GLY A 146 0.78 -31.53 -50.83
C GLY A 146 0.34 -30.07 -50.81
N PHE A 147 0.99 -29.22 -50.00
CA PHE A 147 0.76 -27.79 -49.95
C PHE A 147 0.91 -27.12 -51.31
N PHE A 148 2.06 -27.31 -51.98
CA PHE A 148 2.31 -26.68 -53.28
C PHE A 148 1.44 -27.26 -54.40
N ALA A 149 1.17 -28.57 -54.40
CA ALA A 149 0.29 -29.20 -55.38
C ALA A 149 -1.15 -28.68 -55.27
N THR A 150 -1.68 -28.55 -54.05
CA THR A 150 -3.03 -28.05 -53.80
C THR A 150 -3.14 -26.56 -54.15
N LEU A 151 -2.13 -25.77 -53.80
CA LEU A 151 -2.05 -24.35 -54.14
C LEU A 151 -2.02 -24.13 -55.65
N LEU A 152 -1.18 -24.87 -56.38
CA LEU A 152 -1.08 -24.78 -57.84
C LEU A 152 -2.37 -25.25 -58.54
N TYR A 153 -3.02 -26.29 -58.01
CA TYR A 153 -4.31 -26.77 -58.52
C TYR A 153 -5.41 -25.73 -58.35
N LEU A 154 -5.49 -25.07 -57.18
CA LEU A 154 -6.45 -24.00 -56.93
C LEU A 154 -6.21 -22.79 -57.85
N ILE A 155 -4.95 -22.39 -58.05
CA ILE A 155 -4.59 -21.30 -58.97
C ILE A 155 -4.96 -21.65 -60.42
N TYR A 156 -4.73 -22.90 -60.85
CA TYR A 156 -5.12 -23.37 -62.17
C TYR A 156 -6.63 -23.33 -62.38
N LEU A 157 -7.41 -23.77 -61.40
CA LEU A 157 -8.87 -23.80 -61.45
C LEU A 157 -9.47 -22.38 -61.54
N VAL A 158 -8.92 -21.46 -60.76
CA VAL A 158 -9.23 -20.01 -60.78
C VAL A 158 -8.92 -19.39 -62.15
N ARG A 159 -7.76 -19.72 -62.75
CA ARG A 159 -7.33 -19.19 -64.05
C ARG A 159 -8.10 -19.75 -65.25
N SER A 160 -8.62 -20.97 -65.14
CA SER A 160 -9.30 -21.68 -66.22
C SER A 160 -10.80 -21.37 -66.32
N GLY A 161 -11.40 -20.87 -65.23
CA GLY A 161 -12.85 -20.63 -65.13
C GLY A 161 -13.31 -19.17 -65.12
N MET A 162 -12.43 -18.19 -64.90
CA MET A 162 -12.85 -16.79 -64.78
C MET A 162 -12.82 -16.02 -66.10
N GLY A 163 -13.99 -15.62 -66.58
CA GLY A 163 -14.14 -14.52 -67.53
C GLY A 163 -13.97 -13.15 -66.84
N ALA A 164 -13.87 -12.07 -67.62
CA ALA A 164 -13.61 -10.72 -67.13
C ALA A 164 -14.66 -10.15 -66.13
N ASN A 165 -15.82 -10.80 -65.98
CA ASN A 165 -16.85 -10.50 -64.99
C ASN A 165 -17.18 -11.78 -64.17
N PRO A 166 -16.75 -11.88 -62.90
CA PRO A 166 -16.98 -13.06 -62.08
C PRO A 166 -18.44 -13.17 -61.62
N SER A 167 -19.03 -14.33 -61.84
CA SER A 167 -20.37 -14.69 -61.37
C SER A 167 -20.39 -14.93 -59.84
N PRO A 168 -21.57 -15.00 -59.20
CA PRO A 168 -21.67 -15.32 -57.77
C PRO A 168 -21.03 -16.67 -57.38
N ALA A 169 -21.00 -17.64 -58.31
CA ALA A 169 -20.31 -18.91 -58.11
C ALA A 169 -18.78 -18.74 -58.06
N ASP A 170 -18.22 -17.84 -58.89
CA ASP A 170 -16.78 -17.54 -58.92
C ASP A 170 -16.32 -16.86 -57.64
N GLN A 171 -17.16 -15.99 -57.04
CA GLN A 171 -16.87 -15.37 -55.75
C GLN A 171 -16.83 -16.39 -54.60
N MET A 172 -17.70 -17.40 -54.63
CA MET A 172 -17.71 -18.48 -53.64
C MET A 172 -16.46 -19.36 -53.79
N VAL A 173 -16.02 -19.65 -55.02
CA VAL A 173 -14.76 -20.34 -55.30
C VAL A 173 -13.56 -19.53 -54.79
N LEU A 174 -13.52 -18.22 -54.99
CA LEU A 174 -12.45 -17.35 -54.50
C LEU A 174 -12.38 -17.29 -52.96
N GLN A 175 -13.51 -17.31 -52.26
CA GLN A 175 -13.52 -17.40 -50.79
C GLN A 175 -13.00 -18.75 -50.29
N ILE A 176 -13.38 -19.85 -50.92
CA ILE A 176 -12.86 -21.19 -50.59
C ILE A 176 -11.33 -21.22 -50.81
N VAL A 177 -10.84 -20.61 -51.89
CA VAL A 177 -9.40 -20.49 -52.16
C VAL A 177 -8.71 -19.68 -51.05
N ASN A 178 -9.26 -18.53 -50.64
CA ASN A 178 -8.67 -17.71 -49.58
C ASN A 178 -8.62 -18.42 -48.23
N ILE A 179 -9.68 -19.15 -47.86
CA ILE A 179 -9.72 -19.95 -46.63
C ILE A 179 -8.72 -21.11 -46.72
N ALA A 180 -8.65 -21.80 -47.86
CA ALA A 180 -7.71 -22.88 -48.09
C ALA A 180 -6.26 -22.38 -48.00
N VAL A 181 -5.93 -21.25 -48.62
CA VAL A 181 -4.60 -20.62 -48.53
C VAL A 181 -4.25 -20.27 -47.08
N GLY A 182 -5.18 -19.70 -46.31
CA GLY A 182 -4.97 -19.37 -44.89
C GLY A 182 -4.71 -20.61 -44.03
N ALA A 183 -5.50 -21.67 -44.18
CA ALA A 183 -5.30 -22.94 -43.47
C ALA A 183 -3.98 -23.61 -43.86
N LEU A 184 -3.61 -23.53 -45.14
CA LEU A 184 -2.36 -24.07 -45.68
C LEU A 184 -1.12 -23.30 -45.16
N THR A 185 -1.18 -21.97 -45.03
CA THR A 185 -0.10 -21.16 -44.43
C THR A 185 0.15 -21.52 -42.96
N ALA A 186 -0.91 -21.76 -42.18
CA ALA A 186 -0.78 -22.18 -40.79
C ALA A 186 -0.09 -23.55 -40.65
N GLY A 187 -0.44 -24.52 -41.51
CA GLY A 187 0.19 -25.84 -41.55
C GLY A 187 1.66 -25.82 -42.01
N PHE A 188 2.04 -24.88 -42.88
CA PHE A 188 3.44 -24.69 -43.26
C PHE A 188 4.27 -24.08 -42.11
N ALA A 189 3.70 -23.10 -41.39
CA ALA A 189 4.37 -22.46 -40.25
C ALA A 189 4.67 -23.45 -39.11
N THR A 190 3.80 -24.43 -38.85
CA THR A 190 4.05 -25.47 -37.84
C THR A 190 5.20 -26.40 -38.22
N VAL A 191 5.31 -26.79 -39.49
CA VAL A 191 6.43 -27.60 -40.00
C VAL A 191 7.76 -26.84 -39.91
N VAL A 192 7.77 -25.56 -40.31
CA VAL A 192 8.97 -24.71 -40.20
C VAL A 192 9.40 -24.55 -38.73
N SER A 193 8.44 -24.35 -37.82
CA SER A 193 8.70 -24.23 -36.39
C SER A 193 9.27 -25.52 -35.78
N PHE A 194 8.83 -26.68 -36.26
CA PHE A 194 9.35 -27.99 -35.87
C PHE A 194 10.82 -28.17 -36.28
N TRP A 195 11.19 -27.78 -37.51
CA TRP A 195 12.55 -27.97 -38.04
C TRP A 195 13.57 -26.94 -37.57
N LEU A 196 13.16 -25.67 -37.43
CA LEU A 196 14.05 -24.61 -36.97
C LEU A 196 14.25 -24.61 -35.45
N GLY A 197 13.38 -25.31 -34.72
CA GLY A 197 13.39 -25.31 -33.26
C GLY A 197 12.97 -23.95 -32.70
N SER A 198 12.10 -23.96 -31.68
CA SER A 198 11.63 -22.75 -30.98
C SER A 198 12.73 -22.09 -30.13
N SER A 199 13.85 -21.71 -30.73
CA SER A 199 15.04 -21.24 -30.03
C SER A 199 15.06 -19.72 -29.87
N ASP A 200 15.05 -18.91 -30.93
CA ASP A 200 15.34 -17.47 -30.72
C ASP A 200 14.15 -16.63 -30.26
N GLY A 201 12.96 -16.91 -30.77
CA GLY A 201 11.74 -16.20 -30.38
C GLY A 201 11.27 -16.53 -28.97
N SER A 202 11.42 -17.79 -28.53
CA SER A 202 11.07 -18.23 -27.17
C SER A 202 12.13 -17.84 -26.17
N ARG A 203 13.44 -17.96 -26.49
CA ARG A 203 14.51 -17.51 -25.59
C ARG A 203 14.39 -16.03 -25.23
N GLN A 204 14.12 -15.14 -26.18
CA GLN A 204 13.95 -13.71 -25.86
C GLN A 204 12.66 -13.42 -25.07
N LYS A 205 11.57 -14.15 -25.33
CA LYS A 205 10.32 -13.98 -24.58
C LYS A 205 10.42 -14.56 -23.17
N ASP A 206 11.04 -15.74 -23.03
CA ASP A 206 11.26 -16.42 -21.76
C ASP A 206 12.32 -15.68 -20.93
N ILE A 207 13.42 -15.16 -21.52
CA ILE A 207 14.40 -14.34 -20.80
C ILE A 207 13.79 -13.01 -20.33
N LYS A 208 12.96 -12.36 -21.16
CA LYS A 208 12.25 -11.14 -20.73
C LYS A 208 11.18 -11.45 -19.69
N ALA A 209 10.48 -12.57 -19.80
CA ALA A 209 9.47 -13.00 -18.84
C ALA A 209 10.12 -13.41 -17.51
N VAL A 210 11.25 -14.09 -17.54
CA VAL A 210 12.06 -14.45 -16.38
C VAL A 210 12.64 -13.19 -15.76
N HIS A 211 13.31 -12.29 -16.51
CA HIS A 211 13.78 -11.02 -15.94
C HIS A 211 12.65 -10.17 -15.36
N ALA A 212 11.48 -10.13 -16.00
CA ALA A 212 10.30 -9.47 -15.45
C ALA A 212 9.80 -10.16 -14.17
N GLN A 213 9.75 -11.49 -14.14
CA GLN A 213 9.38 -12.25 -12.94
C GLN A 213 10.41 -12.12 -11.81
N THR A 214 11.71 -12.11 -12.11
CA THR A 214 12.78 -11.91 -11.14
C THR A 214 12.79 -10.48 -10.62
N ALA A 215 12.56 -9.48 -11.48
CA ALA A 215 12.40 -8.09 -11.06
C ALA A 215 11.14 -7.90 -10.20
N VAL A 216 10.02 -8.54 -10.56
CA VAL A 216 8.79 -8.52 -9.77
C VAL A 216 8.98 -9.27 -8.44
N ALA A 217 9.67 -10.41 -8.43
CA ALA A 217 9.96 -11.17 -7.21
C ALA A 217 10.94 -10.43 -6.30
N GLN A 218 11.95 -9.76 -6.86
CA GLN A 218 12.89 -8.93 -6.11
C GLN A 218 12.17 -7.70 -5.52
N MET A 219 11.36 -7.02 -6.32
CA MET A 219 10.53 -5.91 -5.86
C MET A 219 9.50 -6.36 -4.82
N GLN A 220 8.95 -7.58 -4.92
CA GLN A 220 8.09 -8.18 -3.89
C GLN A 220 8.87 -8.54 -2.62
N ARG A 221 10.12 -9.02 -2.72
CA ARG A 221 10.98 -9.29 -1.56
C ARG A 221 11.40 -8.00 -0.86
N GLU A 222 11.81 -6.97 -1.60
CA GLU A 222 12.13 -5.64 -1.08
C GLU A 222 10.89 -4.99 -0.45
N ASN A 223 9.73 -5.09 -1.09
CA ASN A 223 8.47 -4.63 -0.51
C ASN A 223 8.08 -5.46 0.73
N ALA A 224 8.33 -6.76 0.76
CA ALA A 224 8.03 -7.62 1.90
C ALA A 224 8.98 -7.40 3.09
N GLN A 225 10.27 -7.11 2.83
CA GLN A 225 11.23 -6.66 3.85
C GLN A 225 10.84 -5.28 4.37
N THR A 226 10.58 -4.32 3.49
CA THR A 226 10.10 -2.98 3.87
C THR A 226 8.81 -3.06 4.67
N THR A 227 7.88 -3.93 4.27
CA THR A 227 6.64 -4.18 5.01
C THR A 227 6.92 -4.84 6.36
N ARG A 228 7.83 -5.81 6.44
CA ARG A 228 8.23 -6.43 7.72
C ARG A 228 8.91 -5.42 8.64
N ASP A 229 9.76 -4.56 8.12
CA ASP A 229 10.43 -3.50 8.89
C ASP A 229 9.43 -2.49 9.40
N ILE A 230 8.51 -2.02 8.53
CA ILE A 230 7.40 -1.14 8.91
C ILE A 230 6.50 -1.82 9.95
N VAL A 231 6.14 -3.09 9.77
CA VAL A 231 5.30 -3.84 10.72
C VAL A 231 6.03 -4.05 12.06
N SER A 232 7.34 -4.31 12.04
CA SER A 232 8.13 -4.46 13.26
C SER A 232 8.28 -3.15 14.02
N GLU A 233 8.46 -2.05 13.30
CA GLU A 233 8.55 -0.69 13.86
C GLU A 233 7.17 -0.24 14.37
N GLN A 234 6.10 -0.51 13.61
CA GLN A 234 4.72 -0.31 14.06
C GLN A 234 4.40 -1.19 15.27
N SER A 235 4.89 -2.43 15.33
CA SER A 235 4.68 -3.32 16.49
C SER A 235 5.43 -2.81 17.72
N ARG A 236 6.64 -2.27 17.55
CA ARG A 236 7.39 -1.59 18.64
C ARG A 236 6.69 -0.32 19.09
N GLN A 237 6.20 0.49 18.16
CA GLN A 237 5.43 1.70 18.48
C GLN A 237 4.10 1.35 19.14
N THR A 238 3.43 0.28 18.71
CA THR A 238 2.19 -0.24 19.30
C THR A 238 2.46 -0.80 20.69
N ALA A 239 3.55 -1.55 20.89
CA ALA A 239 3.96 -2.03 22.21
C ALA A 239 4.27 -0.85 23.15
N ALA A 240 4.99 0.17 22.66
CA ALA A 240 5.27 1.39 23.43
C ALA A 240 4.00 2.22 23.72
N LEU A 241 3.00 2.21 22.83
CA LEU A 241 1.70 2.84 23.05
C LEU A 241 0.86 2.04 24.06
N LEU A 242 0.85 0.71 23.97
CA LEU A 242 0.18 -0.16 24.93
C LEU A 242 0.79 -0.01 26.32
N ASP A 243 2.11 0.13 26.43
CA ASP A 243 2.79 0.37 27.69
C ASP A 243 2.45 1.75 28.26
N ARG A 244 2.32 2.78 27.40
CA ARG A 244 1.83 4.12 27.80
C ARG A 244 0.37 4.14 28.23
N VAL A 245 -0.48 3.34 27.58
CA VAL A 245 -1.90 3.19 27.92
C VAL A 245 -2.06 2.37 29.20
N ALA A 246 -1.24 1.34 29.41
CA ALA A 246 -1.19 0.56 30.65
C ALA A 246 -0.62 1.36 31.83
N ALA A 247 0.27 2.30 31.57
CA ALA A 247 0.82 3.23 32.57
C ALA A 247 -0.12 4.41 32.89
N GLN A 248 -1.23 4.60 32.17
CA GLN A 248 -2.26 5.56 32.57
C GLN A 248 -3.07 4.98 33.74
N PRO A 249 -3.23 5.71 34.85
CA PRO A 249 -4.03 5.23 35.96
C PRO A 249 -5.48 5.01 35.49
N ALA A 250 -6.07 3.89 35.89
CA ALA A 250 -7.42 3.50 35.53
C ALA A 250 -8.39 4.68 35.76
N MET A 251 -9.00 5.18 34.68
CA MET A 251 -10.12 6.11 34.77
C MET A 251 -11.23 5.40 35.54
N THR A 252 -11.42 5.79 36.80
CA THR A 252 -12.63 5.49 37.55
C THR A 252 -13.82 5.94 36.73
N ALA A 253 -14.73 5.00 36.47
CA ALA A 253 -15.98 5.19 35.76
C ALA A 253 -16.80 6.32 36.41
N ALA A 254 -16.61 7.55 35.94
CA ALA A 254 -17.55 8.63 36.15
C ALA A 254 -18.68 8.42 35.15
N VAL A 255 -19.89 8.20 35.70
CA VAL A 255 -21.16 8.16 34.98
C VAL A 255 -21.24 9.38 34.06
N ILE A 256 -21.21 9.15 32.75
CA ILE A 256 -21.53 10.16 31.74
C ILE A 256 -23.05 10.19 31.59
N ASP A 257 -23.67 10.94 32.50
CA ASP A 257 -25.00 11.50 32.28
C ASP A 257 -24.81 12.83 31.52
N GLY A 258 -25.12 12.83 30.23
CA GLY A 258 -24.99 14.02 29.39
C GLY A 258 -24.80 13.71 27.91
N ALA A 259 -25.86 13.91 27.12
CA ALA A 259 -25.86 13.88 25.67
C ALA A 259 -24.68 14.67 25.05
N PRO A 260 -24.12 14.22 23.90
CA PRO A 260 -22.94 14.84 23.30
C PRO A 260 -23.27 16.25 22.80
N LYS A 261 -22.50 17.26 23.27
CA LYS A 261 -22.71 18.68 22.96
C LYS A 261 -21.96 19.12 21.69
N ALA A 262 -22.72 19.56 20.68
CA ALA A 262 -22.51 20.76 19.84
C ALA A 262 -21.27 20.92 18.90
N LYS A 263 -20.57 19.83 18.53
CA LYS A 263 -19.61 19.85 17.40
C LYS A 263 -20.25 19.47 16.04
N ASP A 264 -21.29 18.63 16.03
CA ASP A 264 -21.83 17.91 14.85
C ASP A 264 -22.53 18.73 13.77
N ALA A 265 -23.36 19.73 14.12
CA ALA A 265 -24.20 20.41 13.12
C ALA A 265 -23.39 21.39 12.25
N ARG A 266 -22.51 22.18 12.88
CA ARG A 266 -21.75 23.23 12.18
C ARG A 266 -20.71 22.65 11.22
N GLN A 267 -20.07 21.54 11.59
CA GLN A 267 -19.08 20.89 10.74
C GLN A 267 -19.74 20.24 9.53
N PHE A 268 -20.85 19.52 9.74
CA PHE A 268 -21.66 19.00 8.65
C PHE A 268 -22.09 20.09 7.67
N THR A 269 -22.68 21.20 8.15
CA THR A 269 -23.12 22.30 7.29
C THR A 269 -21.95 22.89 6.49
N LYS A 270 -20.79 23.11 7.11
CA LYS A 270 -19.59 23.60 6.39
C LYS A 270 -19.17 22.65 5.26
N CYS A 271 -19.08 21.35 5.55
CA CYS A 271 -18.70 20.37 4.55
C CYS A 271 -19.74 20.25 3.43
N LEU A 272 -21.03 20.28 3.78
CA LEU A 272 -22.14 20.24 2.83
C LEU A 272 -22.12 21.45 1.90
N ASP A 273 -21.85 22.65 2.43
CA ASP A 273 -21.77 23.88 1.64
C ASP A 273 -20.63 23.80 0.61
N ILE A 274 -19.48 23.24 1.00
CA ILE A 274 -18.35 23.00 0.09
C ILE A 274 -18.73 22.01 -1.02
N ILE A 275 -19.44 20.93 -0.68
CA ILE A 275 -19.91 19.95 -1.67
C ILE A 275 -20.91 20.60 -2.62
N PHE A 276 -21.89 21.36 -2.12
CA PHE A 276 -22.87 22.04 -2.97
C PHE A 276 -22.27 23.11 -3.88
N MET A 277 -21.17 23.77 -3.50
CA MET A 277 -20.44 24.65 -4.42
C MET A 277 -19.85 23.89 -5.63
N ASN A 278 -19.51 22.62 -5.42
CA ASN A 278 -18.94 21.76 -6.46
C ASN A 278 -20.01 21.02 -7.28
N GLU A 279 -21.25 21.00 -6.81
CA GLU A 279 -22.38 20.37 -7.50
C GLU A 279 -23.18 21.40 -8.29
N GLY A 280 -23.47 21.06 -9.54
CA GLY A 280 -24.30 21.90 -10.40
C GLY A 280 -25.76 21.97 -9.93
N GLY A 281 -26.51 22.87 -10.55
CA GLY A 281 -27.97 22.94 -10.37
C GLY A 281 -28.71 21.78 -11.05
N PHE A 282 -30.04 21.92 -11.16
CA PHE A 282 -30.90 20.94 -11.82
C PHE A 282 -30.39 20.56 -13.22
N ALA A 283 -30.25 19.26 -13.46
CA ALA A 283 -29.94 18.66 -14.75
C ALA A 283 -30.95 17.55 -15.05
N ASP A 284 -31.48 17.54 -16.27
CA ASP A 284 -32.41 16.52 -16.76
C ASP A 284 -32.04 16.24 -18.21
N HIS A 285 -31.39 15.10 -18.44
CA HIS A 285 -30.93 14.70 -19.77
C HIS A 285 -31.74 13.48 -20.25
N PRO A 286 -32.35 13.52 -21.45
CA PRO A 286 -33.21 12.44 -21.95
C PRO A 286 -32.54 11.06 -22.07
N GLU A 287 -31.22 11.03 -22.17
CA GLU A 287 -30.41 9.81 -22.31
C GLU A 287 -29.71 9.38 -21.00
N ASP A 288 -29.93 10.07 -19.87
CA ASP A 288 -29.30 9.72 -18.60
C ASP A 288 -30.09 8.63 -17.85
N PRO A 289 -29.52 7.43 -17.63
CA PRO A 289 -30.16 6.36 -16.86
C PRO A 289 -30.40 6.71 -15.38
N GLY A 290 -29.81 7.80 -14.88
CA GLY A 290 -30.05 8.40 -13.56
C GLY A 290 -31.30 9.28 -13.47
N GLY A 291 -31.80 9.77 -14.61
CA GLY A 291 -32.93 10.71 -14.68
C GLY A 291 -32.63 12.10 -14.11
N ALA A 292 -33.68 12.92 -13.94
CA ALA A 292 -33.57 14.24 -13.35
C ALA A 292 -32.77 14.22 -12.04
N THR A 293 -31.81 15.14 -11.90
CA THR A 293 -30.91 15.26 -10.77
C THR A 293 -30.84 16.73 -10.34
N ASN A 294 -30.94 16.99 -9.04
CA ASN A 294 -30.79 18.33 -8.48
C ASN A 294 -29.95 18.26 -7.20
N MET A 295 -28.96 19.15 -7.04
CA MET A 295 -28.03 19.14 -5.89
C MET A 295 -27.40 17.75 -5.66
N GLY A 296 -27.07 17.04 -6.75
CA GLY A 296 -26.52 15.68 -6.74
C GLY A 296 -27.49 14.56 -6.33
N ILE A 297 -28.73 14.90 -5.96
CA ILE A 297 -29.76 13.92 -5.63
C ILE A 297 -30.50 13.52 -6.90
N THR A 298 -30.37 12.24 -7.27
CA THR A 298 -31.09 11.66 -8.41
C THR A 298 -32.56 11.41 -8.07
N HIS A 299 -33.40 11.33 -9.10
CA HIS A 299 -34.79 10.88 -9.00
C HIS A 299 -34.95 9.60 -8.15
N LYS A 300 -34.09 8.60 -8.37
CA LYS A 300 -34.10 7.34 -7.63
C LYS A 300 -33.79 7.52 -6.15
N THR A 301 -32.80 8.35 -5.83
CA THR A 301 -32.41 8.66 -4.45
C THR A 301 -33.55 9.37 -3.72
N LEU A 302 -34.18 10.35 -4.37
CA LEU A 302 -35.30 11.10 -3.79
C LEU A 302 -36.54 10.22 -3.59
N ALA A 303 -36.85 9.34 -4.55
CA ALA A 303 -37.95 8.37 -4.43
C ALA A 303 -37.73 7.41 -3.25
N ALA A 304 -36.50 6.90 -3.10
CA ALA A 304 -36.15 6.03 -1.99
C ALA A 304 -36.25 6.75 -0.64
N TRP A 305 -35.80 8.01 -0.57
CA TRP A 305 -35.89 8.84 0.64
C TRP A 305 -37.33 9.10 1.07
N ARG A 306 -38.19 9.51 0.13
CA ARG A 306 -39.61 9.79 0.41
C ARG A 306 -40.47 8.53 0.56
N GLY A 307 -39.93 7.36 0.22
CA GLY A 307 -40.67 6.09 0.23
C GLY A 307 -41.84 6.03 -0.77
N ALA A 308 -41.82 6.89 -1.80
CA ALA A 308 -42.89 7.04 -2.77
C ALA A 308 -42.33 7.40 -4.16
N PRO A 309 -43.05 7.10 -5.25
CA PRO A 309 -42.70 7.61 -6.57
C PRO A 309 -42.65 9.14 -6.57
N VAL A 310 -41.60 9.72 -7.14
CA VAL A 310 -41.45 11.17 -7.29
C VAL A 310 -41.50 11.55 -8.77
N THR A 311 -41.84 12.79 -9.07
CA THR A 311 -41.85 13.33 -10.43
C THR A 311 -40.55 14.09 -10.72
N VAL A 312 -40.33 14.46 -11.98
CA VAL A 312 -39.21 15.37 -12.35
C VAL A 312 -39.37 16.73 -11.66
N GLU A 313 -40.62 17.18 -11.48
CA GLU A 313 -40.93 18.44 -10.81
C GLU A 313 -40.63 18.38 -9.31
N ASP A 314 -40.81 17.22 -8.67
CA ASP A 314 -40.36 17.00 -7.29
C ASP A 314 -38.85 17.13 -7.13
N VAL A 315 -38.08 16.61 -8.09
CA VAL A 315 -36.62 16.75 -8.11
C VAL A 315 -36.21 18.20 -8.35
N ARG A 316 -36.92 18.91 -9.24
CA ARG A 316 -36.69 20.34 -9.50
C ARG A 316 -36.97 21.19 -8.27
N ASN A 317 -38.01 20.87 -7.51
CA ASN A 317 -38.43 21.58 -6.30
C ASN A 317 -37.76 21.06 -5.02
N LEU A 318 -36.77 20.16 -5.13
CA LEU A 318 -35.99 19.68 -3.99
C LEU A 318 -35.39 20.87 -3.24
N THR A 319 -35.69 20.98 -1.95
CA THR A 319 -35.16 22.04 -1.10
C THR A 319 -33.75 21.70 -0.64
N ARG A 320 -32.96 22.73 -0.34
CA ARG A 320 -31.61 22.54 0.21
C ARG A 320 -31.63 21.83 1.56
N ASP A 321 -32.66 22.07 2.36
CA ASP A 321 -32.81 21.45 3.68
C ASP A 321 -33.09 19.94 3.54
N GLU A 322 -34.04 19.56 2.68
CA GLU A 322 -34.34 18.14 2.39
C GLU A 322 -33.13 17.43 1.75
N ALA A 323 -32.43 18.09 0.81
CA ALA A 323 -31.19 17.56 0.28
C ALA A 323 -30.15 17.35 1.40
N GLY A 324 -30.01 18.33 2.32
CA GLY A 324 -29.14 18.23 3.48
C GLY A 324 -29.47 17.03 4.38
N GLU A 325 -30.75 16.75 4.63
CA GLU A 325 -31.17 15.56 5.38
C GLU A 325 -30.76 14.26 4.69
N ILE A 326 -30.94 14.18 3.37
CA ILE A 326 -30.51 13.03 2.55
C ILE A 326 -28.99 12.85 2.65
N TYR A 327 -28.24 13.93 2.48
CA TYR A 327 -26.78 13.93 2.60
C TYR A 327 -26.31 13.47 3.98
N ARG A 328 -26.98 13.96 5.04
CA ARG A 328 -26.65 13.58 6.41
C ARG A 328 -26.90 12.09 6.65
N ALA A 329 -28.07 11.60 6.26
CA ALA A 329 -28.47 10.22 6.50
C ALA A 329 -27.66 9.22 5.65
N ASN A 330 -27.58 9.44 4.34
CA ASN A 330 -27.08 8.44 3.40
C ASN A 330 -25.56 8.42 3.28
N TYR A 331 -24.87 9.48 3.70
CA TYR A 331 -23.43 9.62 3.50
C TYR A 331 -22.71 10.02 4.78
N TRP A 332 -23.05 11.15 5.40
CA TRP A 332 -22.33 11.66 6.57
C TRP A 332 -22.38 10.69 7.76
N ASN A 333 -23.59 10.26 8.14
CA ASN A 333 -23.80 9.32 9.23
C ASN A 333 -23.26 7.93 8.86
N ALA A 334 -23.45 7.49 7.61
CA ALA A 334 -22.98 6.20 7.12
C ALA A 334 -21.45 6.08 7.13
N LEU A 335 -20.73 7.20 6.99
CA LEU A 335 -19.28 7.31 7.08
C LEU A 335 -18.79 7.72 8.47
N ASN A 336 -19.70 7.87 9.44
CA ASN A 336 -19.38 8.26 10.81
C ASN A 336 -18.53 9.55 10.87
N CYS A 337 -18.83 10.50 9.98
CA CYS A 337 -18.04 11.72 9.78
C CYS A 337 -17.96 12.60 11.04
N ASP A 338 -19.00 12.59 11.89
CA ASP A 338 -18.98 13.27 13.21
C ASP A 338 -17.83 12.76 14.10
N GLY A 339 -17.39 11.52 13.92
CA GLY A 339 -16.29 10.92 14.65
C GLY A 339 -14.89 11.23 14.09
N LEU A 340 -14.78 11.74 12.86
CA LEU A 340 -13.51 11.94 12.17
C LEU A 340 -12.88 13.30 12.52
N PRO A 341 -11.54 13.43 12.40
CA PRO A 341 -10.87 14.72 12.52
C PRO A 341 -11.38 15.71 11.47
N ALA A 342 -11.32 17.01 11.79
CA ALA A 342 -11.68 18.06 10.84
C ALA A 342 -10.77 18.00 9.60
N GLY A 343 -11.34 18.19 8.42
CA GLY A 343 -10.66 18.04 7.13
C GLY A 343 -10.64 16.60 6.63
N VAL A 344 -10.40 15.62 7.53
CA VAL A 344 -10.55 14.19 7.20
C VAL A 344 -12.01 13.86 6.91
N ASP A 345 -12.92 14.38 7.74
CA ASP A 345 -14.37 14.31 7.53
C ASP A 345 -14.79 14.81 6.14
N LEU A 346 -14.23 15.94 5.67
CA LEU A 346 -14.53 16.53 4.37
C LEU A 346 -14.09 15.64 3.21
N VAL A 347 -12.83 15.18 3.20
CA VAL A 347 -12.33 14.37 2.07
C VAL A 347 -13.03 13.02 1.98
N VAL A 348 -13.35 12.41 3.13
CA VAL A 348 -14.08 11.14 3.20
C VAL A 348 -15.53 11.32 2.75
N PHE A 349 -16.18 12.39 3.21
CA PHE A 349 -17.56 12.70 2.83
C PHE A 349 -17.69 13.01 1.34
N ASP A 350 -16.88 13.92 0.78
CA ASP A 350 -16.93 14.30 -0.64
C ASP A 350 -16.69 13.10 -1.57
N PHE A 351 -15.72 12.23 -1.20
CA PHE A 351 -15.47 11.02 -1.98
C PHE A 351 -16.58 9.98 -1.81
N GLY A 352 -17.20 9.89 -0.62
CA GLY A 352 -18.35 9.03 -0.38
C GLY A 352 -19.57 9.41 -1.21
N VAL A 353 -19.81 10.70 -1.41
CA VAL A 353 -20.86 11.22 -2.31
C VAL A 353 -20.56 10.84 -3.75
N ASN A 354 -19.33 11.06 -4.20
CA ASN A 354 -18.95 10.89 -5.60
C ASN A 354 -18.78 9.43 -6.03
N ALA A 355 -18.18 8.59 -5.16
CA ALA A 355 -17.75 7.24 -5.49
C ALA A 355 -18.36 6.17 -4.55
N GLY A 356 -19.28 6.56 -3.66
CA GLY A 356 -20.01 5.66 -2.77
C GLY A 356 -19.36 5.45 -1.40
N VAL A 357 -20.21 5.39 -0.37
CA VAL A 357 -19.85 5.23 1.05
C VAL A 357 -18.84 4.11 1.28
N ARG A 358 -19.13 2.90 0.79
CA ARG A 358 -18.28 1.74 1.06
C ARG A 358 -16.86 1.90 0.51
N ARG A 359 -16.71 2.58 -0.64
CA ARG A 359 -15.41 2.82 -1.26
C ARG A 359 -14.61 3.86 -0.48
N ALA A 360 -15.27 4.94 -0.06
CA ALA A 360 -14.63 5.95 0.79
C ALA A 360 -14.19 5.36 2.13
N ALA A 361 -15.03 4.54 2.78
CA ALA A 361 -14.67 3.84 4.00
C ALA A 361 -13.44 2.94 3.82
N LYS A 362 -13.41 2.10 2.78
CA LYS A 362 -12.25 1.22 2.51
C LYS A 362 -10.98 2.00 2.20
N LEU A 363 -11.08 3.12 1.50
CA LEU A 363 -9.93 3.97 1.23
C LEU A 363 -9.39 4.59 2.52
N LEU A 364 -10.26 5.09 3.41
CA LEU A 364 -9.85 5.59 4.71
C LEU A 364 -9.17 4.48 5.52
N GLN A 365 -9.77 3.30 5.58
CA GLN A 365 -9.23 2.14 6.29
C GLN A 365 -7.85 1.72 5.79
N LYS A 366 -7.65 1.74 4.46
CA LYS A 366 -6.34 1.54 3.83
C LYS A 366 -5.32 2.59 4.31
N VAL A 367 -5.71 3.87 4.34
CA VAL A 367 -4.85 4.99 4.75
C VAL A 367 -4.49 4.94 6.23
N VAL A 368 -5.42 4.52 7.09
CA VAL A 368 -5.19 4.46 8.54
C VAL A 368 -4.74 3.07 9.03
N PHE A 369 -4.36 2.19 8.09
CA PHE A 369 -3.77 0.87 8.34
C PHE A 369 -4.64 -0.09 9.16
N VAL A 370 -5.96 -0.10 8.91
CA VAL A 370 -6.91 -1.04 9.52
C VAL A 370 -7.57 -1.92 8.46
N GLU A 371 -8.30 -2.94 8.89
CA GLU A 371 -9.04 -3.84 7.99
C GLU A 371 -10.03 -3.07 7.10
N GLN A 372 -10.04 -3.40 5.80
CA GLN A 372 -10.86 -2.72 4.79
C GLN A 372 -12.26 -3.35 4.63
N ASP A 373 -13.00 -3.44 5.73
CA ASP A 373 -14.36 -4.01 5.77
C ASP A 373 -15.43 -3.08 5.15
N GLY A 374 -15.10 -1.79 4.99
CA GLY A 374 -15.94 -0.73 4.46
C GLY A 374 -16.95 -0.14 5.46
N GLN A 375 -16.75 -0.33 6.76
CA GLN A 375 -17.55 0.26 7.85
C GLN A 375 -16.65 1.09 8.79
N ILE A 376 -16.97 2.38 8.97
CA ILE A 376 -16.18 3.26 9.85
C ILE A 376 -16.65 3.09 11.31
N GLY A 377 -16.12 2.05 11.96
CA GLY A 377 -16.32 1.75 13.37
C GLY A 377 -15.29 2.40 14.30
N GLN A 378 -15.37 2.10 15.60
CA GLN A 378 -14.49 2.69 16.62
C GLN A 378 -12.99 2.45 16.37
N ILE A 379 -12.62 1.31 15.78
CA ILE A 379 -11.23 1.01 15.42
C ILE A 379 -10.73 1.99 14.34
N THR A 380 -11.51 2.19 13.27
CA THR A 380 -11.17 3.14 12.21
C THR A 380 -11.12 4.57 12.74
N LEU A 381 -12.07 4.97 13.60
CA LEU A 381 -12.07 6.30 14.23
C LEU A 381 -10.84 6.52 15.13
N GLY A 382 -10.50 5.53 15.95
CA GLY A 382 -9.32 5.58 16.81
C GLY A 382 -8.03 5.72 15.99
N ALA A 383 -7.88 4.92 14.94
CA ALA A 383 -6.73 4.99 14.03
C ALA A 383 -6.65 6.33 13.28
N ALA A 384 -7.79 6.85 12.79
CA ALA A 384 -7.84 8.15 12.11
C ALA A 384 -7.45 9.32 13.02
N ARG A 385 -7.74 9.24 14.33
CA ARG A 385 -7.35 10.25 15.32
C ARG A 385 -5.91 10.11 15.81
N ALA A 386 -5.31 8.93 15.66
CA ALA A 386 -3.94 8.66 16.08
C ALA A 386 -2.89 9.13 15.05
N LEU A 387 -3.31 9.41 13.81
CA LEU A 387 -2.46 9.94 12.75
C LEU A 387 -2.63 11.44 12.60
N GLU A 388 -1.57 12.10 12.10
CA GLU A 388 -1.64 13.52 11.74
C GLU A 388 -2.69 13.75 10.64
N PRO A 389 -3.67 14.66 10.84
CA PRO A 389 -4.72 14.90 9.86
C PRO A 389 -4.20 15.26 8.47
N GLU A 390 -3.10 16.02 8.39
CA GLU A 390 -2.44 16.36 7.13
C GLU A 390 -2.01 15.10 6.36
N HIS A 391 -1.42 14.12 7.03
CA HIS A 391 -1.01 12.87 6.41
C HIS A 391 -2.23 12.10 5.87
N VAL A 392 -3.29 11.97 6.69
CA VAL A 392 -4.51 11.27 6.30
C VAL A 392 -5.17 11.94 5.09
N ILE A 393 -5.32 13.27 5.11
CA ILE A 393 -5.92 14.05 4.01
C ILE A 393 -5.12 13.88 2.72
N ASN A 394 -3.80 13.96 2.80
CA ASN A 394 -2.90 13.82 1.67
C ASN A 394 -2.98 12.41 1.05
N SER A 395 -2.77 11.37 1.87
CA SER A 395 -2.80 9.98 1.42
C SER A 395 -4.17 9.56 0.91
N PHE A 396 -5.26 10.04 1.53
CA PHE A 396 -6.62 9.79 1.04
C PHE A 396 -6.85 10.46 -0.31
N SER A 397 -6.41 11.70 -0.49
CA SER A 397 -6.55 12.43 -1.77
C SER A 397 -5.76 11.77 -2.89
N ASP A 398 -4.57 11.23 -2.60
CA ASP A 398 -3.76 10.51 -3.56
C ASP A 398 -4.41 9.18 -3.97
N GLY A 399 -4.94 8.42 -3.00
CA GLY A 399 -5.69 7.19 -3.28
C GLY A 399 -7.01 7.43 -4.03
N ARG A 400 -7.67 8.56 -3.79
CA ARG A 400 -8.82 9.02 -4.59
C ARG A 400 -8.43 9.26 -6.04
N MET A 401 -7.31 9.94 -6.30
CA MET A 401 -6.82 10.17 -7.66
C MET A 401 -6.43 8.87 -8.36
N GLU A 402 -5.83 7.93 -7.64
CA GLU A 402 -5.52 6.59 -8.17
C GLU A 402 -6.81 5.87 -8.61
N HIS A 403 -7.86 5.93 -7.79
CA HIS A 403 -9.16 5.38 -8.17
C HIS A 403 -9.71 6.02 -9.45
N TYR A 404 -9.73 7.35 -9.55
CA TYR A 404 -10.24 8.01 -10.75
C TYR A 404 -9.44 7.68 -12.01
N ARG A 405 -8.12 7.58 -11.91
CA ARG A 405 -7.25 7.18 -13.03
C ARG A 405 -7.52 5.75 -13.52
N SER A 406 -8.05 4.89 -12.66
CA SER A 406 -8.44 3.52 -13.01
C SER A 406 -9.78 3.42 -13.75
N LEU A 407 -10.59 4.48 -13.79
CA LEU A 407 -11.92 4.45 -14.40
C LEU A 407 -11.84 4.53 -15.94
N PRO A 408 -12.68 3.77 -16.68
CA PRO A 408 -12.68 3.77 -18.15
C PRO A 408 -12.92 5.15 -18.80
N HIS A 409 -13.59 6.06 -18.08
CA HIS A 409 -13.93 7.40 -18.56
C HIS A 409 -12.94 8.49 -18.12
N TRP A 410 -11.77 8.11 -17.63
CA TRP A 410 -10.72 9.04 -17.19
C TRP A 410 -10.42 10.12 -18.23
N ASP A 411 -10.23 9.76 -19.49
CA ASP A 411 -9.85 10.75 -20.51
C ASP A 411 -10.89 11.84 -20.75
N THR A 412 -12.16 11.52 -20.52
CA THR A 412 -13.28 12.46 -20.65
C THR A 412 -13.39 13.39 -19.44
N PHE A 413 -13.22 12.86 -18.22
CA PHE A 413 -13.55 13.60 -16.98
C PHE A 413 -12.33 14.02 -16.12
N LYS A 414 -11.10 13.69 -16.54
CA LYS A 414 -9.86 13.96 -15.79
C LYS A 414 -9.73 15.39 -15.30
N GLY A 415 -10.15 16.38 -16.09
CA GLY A 415 -10.08 17.79 -15.71
C GLY A 415 -10.94 18.11 -14.50
N GLY A 416 -12.18 17.63 -14.49
CA GLY A 416 -13.12 17.82 -13.38
C GLY A 416 -12.68 17.08 -12.11
N TRP A 417 -12.28 15.82 -12.25
CA TRP A 417 -11.84 14.99 -11.11
C TRP A 417 -10.54 15.48 -10.47
N THR A 418 -9.57 15.91 -11.28
CA THR A 418 -8.30 16.47 -10.78
C THR A 418 -8.55 17.79 -10.05
N ARG A 419 -9.38 18.68 -10.63
CA ARG A 419 -9.72 19.96 -10.02
C ARG A 419 -10.45 19.78 -8.69
N ARG A 420 -11.54 19.00 -8.66
CA ARG A 420 -12.31 18.74 -7.43
C ARG A 420 -11.45 18.13 -6.33
N THR A 421 -10.57 17.18 -6.67
CA THR A 421 -9.68 16.56 -5.67
C THR A 421 -8.68 17.56 -5.11
N SER A 422 -8.07 18.40 -5.95
CA SER A 422 -7.12 19.44 -5.52
C SER A 422 -7.78 20.51 -4.64
N GLU A 423 -8.94 21.01 -5.05
CA GLU A 423 -9.72 22.01 -4.30
C GLU A 423 -10.18 21.44 -2.94
N THR A 424 -10.72 20.23 -2.92
CA THR A 424 -11.16 19.58 -1.68
C THR A 424 -9.99 19.31 -0.73
N ARG A 425 -8.84 18.84 -1.25
CA ARG A 425 -7.61 18.62 -0.46
C ARG A 425 -7.14 19.92 0.19
N THR A 426 -7.09 21.00 -0.58
CA THR A 426 -6.65 22.32 -0.10
C THR A 426 -7.58 22.83 1.01
N THR A 427 -8.90 22.77 0.80
CA THR A 427 -9.88 23.19 1.81
C THR A 427 -9.81 22.32 3.07
N ALA A 428 -9.65 20.99 2.91
CA ALA A 428 -9.53 20.07 4.02
C ALA A 428 -8.27 20.35 4.87
N LEU A 429 -7.13 20.62 4.23
CA LEU A 429 -5.91 20.99 4.94
C LEU A 429 -6.09 22.27 5.75
N ASN A 430 -6.74 23.29 5.18
CA ASN A 430 -7.04 24.53 5.91
C ASN A 430 -8.00 24.34 7.09
N MET A 431 -8.84 23.31 7.06
CA MET A 431 -9.74 22.95 8.15
C MET A 431 -9.07 22.13 9.26
N ALA A 432 -7.92 21.52 8.97
CA ALA A 432 -7.18 20.66 9.88
C ALA A 432 -6.18 21.43 10.77
N VAL A 433 -5.96 22.73 10.51
CA VAL A 433 -5.05 23.63 11.24
C VAL A 433 -5.64 24.13 12.56
#